data_AF-A0A1Y6K2X5-F1
#
_entry.id   AF-A0A1Y6K2X5-F1
#
_cell.length_a   1.000
_cell.length_b   1.000
_cell.length_c   1.000
_cell.angle_alpha   90.00
_cell.angle_beta   90.00
_cell.angle_gamma   90.00
#
_symmetry.space_group_name_H-M   'P 1'
#
loop_
_entity.id
_entity.type
_entity.pdbx_description
1 polymer ?
#
loop_
_entity_poly.entity_id
_entity_poly.type
_entity_poly.pdbx_seq_one_letter_code
_entity_poly.pdbx_strand_id
1 'polypeptide(L)' 'MLESLSNGLVREIKTHFHRTAQPEGRGSAGWIVLDYGDVVVHLFSPLQRSYYRLEELWSEGNVVLRLM' A
#
# COMPACT_ATOMS: atom_id res chain seq x y z
N MET A 1 -4.31 -10.39 8.10
CA MET A 1 -4.80 -10.07 6.74
C MET A 1 -3.85 -9.14 6.00
N LEU A 2 -3.55 -7.94 6.52
CA LEU A 2 -2.61 -7.00 5.86
C LEU A 2 -1.22 -7.61 5.61
N GLU A 3 -0.68 -8.36 6.57
CA GLU A 3 0.60 -9.07 6.39
C GLU A 3 0.57 -10.04 5.20
N SER A 4 -0.51 -10.82 5.08
CA SER A 4 -0.69 -11.77 3.98
C SER A 4 -0.81 -11.05 2.62
N LEU A 5 -1.52 -9.91 2.58
CA LEU A 5 -1.62 -9.07 1.38
C LEU A 5 -0.28 -8.46 1.00
N SER A 6 0.46 -7.91 1.98
CA SER A 6 1.80 -7.35 1.78
C SER A 6 2.75 -8.41 1.21
N ASN A 7 2.81 -9.59 1.83
CA ASN A 7 3.65 -10.69 1.37
C ASN A 7 3.29 -11.18 -0.03
N GLY A 8 1.99 -11.25 -0.35
CA GLY A 8 1.50 -11.56 -1.69
C GLY A 8 1.96 -10.52 -2.70
N LEU A 9 1.74 -9.23 -2.41
CA LEU A 9 2.13 -8.13 -3.28
C LEU A 9 3.64 -8.10 -3.55
N VAL A 10 4.47 -8.25 -2.52
CA VAL A 10 5.95 -8.31 -2.66
C VAL A 10 6.36 -9.47 -3.55
N ARG A 11 5.72 -10.64 -3.41
CA ARG A 11 5.99 -11.82 -4.24
C ARG A 11 5.63 -11.59 -5.71
N GLU A 12 4.44 -11.05 -5.97
CA GLU A 12 3.97 -10.78 -7.33
C GLU A 12 4.83 -9.71 -8.01
N ILE A 13 5.14 -8.60 -7.31
CA ILE A 13 5.98 -7.55 -7.88
C ILE A 13 7.39 -8.06 -8.16
N LYS A 14 7.96 -8.87 -7.26
CA LYS A 14 9.27 -9.49 -7.48
C LYS A 14 9.26 -10.40 -8.72
N THR A 15 8.21 -11.19 -8.90
CA THR A 15 8.07 -12.14 -10.01
C THR A 15 7.91 -11.41 -11.36
N HIS A 16 7.07 -10.39 -11.41
CA HIS A 16 6.72 -9.73 -12.68
C HIS A 16 7.63 -8.56 -13.06
N PHE A 17 8.13 -7.81 -12.08
CA PHE A 17 8.88 -6.57 -12.31
C PHE A 17 10.31 -6.60 -11.79
N HIS A 18 10.75 -7.69 -11.17
CA HIS A 18 12.10 -7.85 -10.60
C HIS A 18 12.47 -6.75 -9.60
N ARG A 19 11.46 -6.12 -8.97
CA ARG A 19 11.63 -5.12 -7.91
C ARG A 19 11.25 -5.71 -6.55
N THR A 20 11.85 -5.21 -5.49
CA THR A 20 11.55 -5.62 -4.12
C THR A 20 11.46 -4.37 -3.24
N ALA A 21 10.58 -4.42 -2.25
CA ALA A 21 10.46 -3.43 -1.20
C ALA A 21 10.43 -4.17 0.13
N GLN A 22 11.00 -3.56 1.18
CA GLN A 22 10.82 -4.03 2.54
C GLN A 22 9.51 -3.45 3.08
N PRO A 23 8.58 -4.28 3.59
CA PRO A 23 7.39 -3.77 4.24
C PRO A 23 7.77 -2.98 5.50
N GLU A 24 7.36 -1.72 5.55
CA GLU A 24 7.52 -0.87 6.73
C GLU A 24 6.19 -0.77 7.50
N GLY A 25 6.27 -0.79 8.84
CA GLY A 25 5.11 -0.83 9.72
C GLY A 25 4.70 -2.24 10.13
N ARG A 26 3.48 -2.39 10.65
CA ARG A 26 2.94 -3.68 11.12
C ARG A 26 1.46 -3.77 10.81
N GLY A 27 1.03 -4.91 10.26
CA GLY A 27 -0.38 -5.18 10.00
C GLY A 27 -1.24 -5.15 11.26
N SER A 28 -0.67 -5.44 12.44
CA SER A 28 -1.35 -5.29 13.74
C SER A 28 -1.62 -3.84 14.14
N ALA A 29 -0.77 -2.90 13.68
CA ALA A 29 -1.02 -1.46 13.81
C ALA A 29 -2.02 -0.95 12.77
N GLY A 30 -2.41 -1.80 11.80
CA GLY A 30 -3.38 -1.47 10.76
C GLY A 30 -2.82 -0.69 9.58
N TRP A 31 -1.49 -0.59 9.46
CA TRP A 31 -0.78 0.09 8.38
C TRP A 31 0.45 -0.71 7.96
N ILE A 32 0.64 -0.87 6.65
CA ILE A 32 1.91 -1.27 6.04
C ILE A 32 2.16 -0.38 4.83
N VAL A 33 3.40 0.07 4.64
CA VAL A 33 3.84 0.80 3.45
C VAL A 33 4.96 0.06 2.72
N LEU A 34 4.92 0.11 1.40
CA LEU A 34 5.91 -0.49 0.50
C LEU A 34 6.36 0.56 -0.51
N ASP A 35 7.65 0.86 -0.54
CA ASP A 35 8.24 1.84 -1.44
C ASP A 35 9.03 1.14 -2.56
N TYR A 36 8.62 1.36 -3.82
CA TYR A 36 9.28 0.85 -5.02
C TYR A 36 9.94 1.97 -5.85
N GLY A 37 10.15 3.16 -5.27
CA GLY A 37 10.73 4.34 -5.89
C GLY A 37 9.71 5.14 -6.71
N ASP A 38 9.25 4.58 -7.82
CA ASP A 38 8.29 5.25 -8.72
C ASP A 38 6.84 5.17 -8.20
N VAL A 39 6.55 4.18 -7.36
CA VAL A 39 5.21 3.90 -6.80
C VAL A 39 5.36 3.50 -5.33
N VAL A 40 4.55 4.13 -4.49
CA VAL A 40 4.41 3.79 -3.06
C VAL A 40 3.04 3.17 -2.81
N VAL A 41 3.01 1.98 -2.23
CA VAL A 41 1.77 1.26 -1.93
C VAL A 41 1.46 1.36 -0.44
N HIS A 42 0.25 1.84 -0.13
CA HIS A 42 -0.26 1.96 1.22
C HIS A 42 -1.35 0.90 1.49
N LEU A 43 -1.10 0.00 2.44
CA LEU A 43 -2.05 -1.01 2.87
C LEU A 43 -2.63 -0.62 4.24
N PHE A 44 -3.93 -0.39 4.29
CA PHE A 44 -4.63 0.09 5.48
C PHE A 44 -5.72 -0.86 5.96
N SER A 45 -5.89 -0.92 7.28
CA SER A 45 -7.18 -1.32 7.86
C SER A 45 -8.21 -0.21 7.63
N PRO A 46 -9.52 -0.53 7.60
CA PRO A 46 -10.56 0.48 7.40
C PRO A 46 -10.48 1.65 8.41
N LEU A 47 -10.19 1.33 9.67
CA LEU A 47 -10.05 2.34 10.73
C LEU A 47 -8.86 3.28 10.47
N GLN A 48 -7.68 2.73 10.13
CA GLN A 48 -6.50 3.55 9.87
C GLN A 48 -6.65 4.38 8.60
N ARG A 49 -7.28 3.84 7.54
CA ARG A 49 -7.56 4.62 6.33
C ARG A 49 -8.43 5.84 6.62
N SER A 50 -9.50 5.64 7.41
CA SER A 50 -10.40 6.72 7.83
C SER A 50 -9.74 7.74 8.77
N TYR A 51 -8.76 7.32 9.55
CA TYR A 51 -8.00 8.22 10.42
C TYR A 51 -7.03 9.11 9.62
N TYR A 52 -6.23 8.51 8.73
CA TYR A 52 -5.19 9.24 7.99
C TYR A 52 -5.71 10.02 6.78
N ARG A 53 -6.80 9.58 6.15
CA ARG A 53 -7.50 10.31 5.06
C ARG A 53 -6.55 10.77 3.95
N LEU A 54 -5.64 9.89 3.51
CA LEU A 54 -4.66 10.26 2.48
C LEU A 54 -5.34 10.71 1.18
N GLU A 55 -6.56 10.27 0.91
CA GLU A 55 -7.36 10.72 -0.23
C GLU A 55 -7.58 12.24 -0.24
N GLU A 56 -7.61 12.87 0.93
CA GLU A 56 -7.76 14.32 1.03
C GLU A 56 -6.44 15.04 0.84
N LEU A 57 -5.35 14.46 1.35
CA LEU A 57 -4.01 14.98 1.08
C LEU A 57 -3.73 14.98 -0.43
N TRP A 58 -4.17 13.94 -1.12
CA TRP A 58 -3.98 13.77 -2.56
C TRP A 58 -5.21 14.20 -3.38
N SER A 59 -6.05 15.10 -2.87
CA SER A 59 -7.31 15.48 -3.52
C SER A 59 -7.13 16.13 -4.89
N GLU A 60 -5.99 16.79 -5.12
CA GLU A 60 -5.63 17.40 -6.41
C GLU A 60 -4.89 16.41 -7.34
N GLY A 61 -4.65 15.18 -6.88
CA GLY A 61 -4.02 14.13 -7.67
C GLY A 61 -4.97 13.51 -8.69
N ASN A 62 -4.42 13.13 -9.84
CA ASN A 62 -5.18 12.42 -10.87
C ASN A 62 -5.39 10.96 -10.46
N VAL A 63 -6.65 10.56 -10.27
CA VAL A 63 -7.01 9.16 -10.02
C VAL A 63 -6.87 8.37 -11.33
N VAL A 64 -5.79 7.58 -11.44
CA VAL A 64 -5.51 6.76 -12.63
C VAL A 64 -6.44 5.54 -12.72
N LEU A 65 -6.78 4.93 -11.57
CA LEU A 65 -7.64 3.75 -11.50
C LEU A 65 -8.36 3.69 -10.15
N ARG A 66 -9.64 3.30 -10.17
CA ARG A 66 -10.43 2.94 -8.99
C ARG A 66 -11.13 1.61 -9.25
N LEU A 67 -10.84 0.61 -8.42
CA LEU A 67 -11.52 -0.68 -8.45
C LEU A 67 -12.69 -0.66 -7.46
N MET A 68 -13.85 -1.19 -7.88
CA MET A 68 -15.08 -1.28 -7.07
C MET A 68 -15.16 -2.60 -6.32
#